data_AF-A0A7G2E4Z5-F1
#
_entry.id   AF-A0A7G2E4Z5-F1
#
_cell.length_a   1.000
_cell.length_b   1.000
_cell.length_c   1.000
_cell.angle_alpha   90.00
_cell.angle_beta   90.00
_cell.angle_gamma   90.00
#
_symmetry.space_group_name_H-M   'P 1'
#
loop_
_entity.id
_entity.type
_entity.pdbx_description
1 polymer ?
#
loop_
_entity_poly.entity_id
_entity_poly.type
_entity_poly.pdbx_seq_one_letter_code
_entity_poly.pdbx_strand_id
1 'polypeptide(L)'
;MIHSREKVRKVLKVEPLPDGSGRFFNLSVQNKLLNVDESVYIPITKAEFAVLISAFNFVLPHLIGWSAFANSIKPEDSNRLNNASPKYGGDYEWSR
;
A
#
# COMPACT_ATOMS: atom_id res chain seq x y z
N MET A 1 29.41 -4.99 23.30
CA MET A 1 28.79 -4.70 21.99
C MET A 1 27.30 -5.03 22.11
N ILE A 2 26.43 -4.03 21.92
CA ILE A 2 25.04 -3.98 22.42
C ILE A 2 24.12 -4.87 21.57
N HIS A 3 23.51 -5.90 22.16
CA HIS A 3 22.47 -6.73 21.52
C HIS A 3 21.08 -6.28 21.98
N SER A 4 20.70 -5.03 21.70
CA SER A 4 19.32 -4.57 21.87
C SER A 4 18.54 -4.84 20.58
N ARG A 5 18.25 -6.11 20.27
CA ARG A 5 17.51 -6.47 19.04
C ARG A 5 16.19 -7.15 19.35
N GLU A 6 15.12 -6.45 18.97
CA GLU A 6 13.69 -6.77 18.99
C GLU A 6 13.16 -7.49 20.23
N LYS A 7 12.67 -6.67 21.16
CA LYS A 7 11.87 -7.09 22.32
C LYS A 7 10.46 -7.53 21.94
N VAL A 8 9.93 -6.99 20.83
CA VAL A 8 8.62 -7.32 20.27
C VAL A 8 8.76 -7.53 18.76
N ARG A 9 8.18 -8.61 18.24
CA ARG A 9 8.15 -8.96 16.82
C ARG A 9 6.71 -9.26 16.42
N LYS A 10 6.26 -8.69 15.30
CA LYS A 10 4.93 -8.93 14.72
C LYS A 10 5.09 -9.47 13.31
N VAL A 11 4.39 -10.55 12.97
CA VAL A 11 4.39 -11.15 11.64
C VAL A 11 2.96 -11.33 11.18
N LEU A 12 2.63 -10.72 10.04
CA LEU A 12 1.37 -10.97 9.36
C LEU A 12 1.64 -11.91 8.17
N LYS A 13 1.00 -13.07 8.15
CA LYS A 13 0.98 -13.98 7.00
C LYS A 13 -0.36 -13.86 6.29
N VAL A 14 -0.30 -13.81 4.96
CA VAL A 14 -1.48 -13.78 4.09
C VAL A 14 -1.29 -14.83 3.00
N GLU A 15 -2.01 -15.93 3.11
CA GLU A 15 -1.81 -17.13 2.28
C GLU A 15 -3.17 -17.64 1.76
N PRO A 16 -3.20 -18.36 0.61
CA PRO A 16 -4.42 -18.97 0.11
C PRO A 16 -4.91 -20.09 1.03
N LEU A 17 -6.24 -20.24 1.14
CA LEU A 17 -6.83 -21.40 1.82
C LEU A 17 -6.67 -22.67 0.96
N PRO A 18 -6.51 -23.87 1.57
CA PRO A 18 -6.30 -25.12 0.83
C PRO A 18 -7.44 -25.49 -0.13
N ASP A 19 -8.66 -25.12 0.21
CA ASP A 19 -9.88 -25.34 -0.58
C ASP A 19 -10.06 -24.30 -1.71
N GLY A 20 -9.19 -23.29 -1.77
CA GLY A 20 -9.29 -22.20 -2.71
C GLY A 20 -10.52 -21.30 -2.52
N SER A 21 -11.21 -21.36 -1.37
CA SER A 21 -12.41 -20.54 -1.10
C SER A 21 -12.07 -19.07 -0.78
N GLY A 22 -10.80 -18.80 -0.50
CA GLY A 22 -10.31 -17.48 -0.14
C GLY A 22 -8.85 -17.49 0.32
N ARG A 23 -8.56 -16.65 1.29
CA ARG A 23 -7.25 -16.53 1.94
C ARG A 23 -7.42 -16.61 3.45
N PHE A 24 -6.33 -16.73 4.18
CA PHE A 24 -6.34 -16.48 5.61
C PHE A 24 -5.33 -15.41 5.96
N PHE A 25 -5.61 -14.71 7.04
CA PHE A 25 -4.71 -13.74 7.66
C PHE A 25 -4.33 -14.31 9.01
N ASN A 26 -3.03 -14.41 9.28
CA ASN A 26 -2.50 -14.85 10.56
C ASN A 26 -1.53 -13.80 11.10
N LEU A 27 -1.89 -13.17 12.21
CA LEU A 27 -1.03 -12.21 12.91
C LEU A 27 -0.40 -12.91 14.12
N SER A 28 0.91 -13.16 14.05
CA SER A 28 1.71 -13.69 15.16
C SER A 28 2.47 -12.57 15.86
N VAL A 29 2.38 -12.50 17.18
CA VAL A 29 3.03 -11.48 18.02
C VAL A 29 3.87 -12.18 19.08
N GLN A 30 5.17 -11.88 19.05
CA GLN A 30 6.14 -12.35 20.03
C GLN A 30 6.64 -11.15 20.83
N ASN A 31 6.43 -11.14 22.14
CA ASN A 31 6.94 -10.13 23.06
C ASN A 31 7.71 -10.80 24.19
N LYS A 32 9.04 -10.69 24.12
CA LYS A 32 9.97 -11.29 25.09
C LYS A 32 9.99 -10.58 26.44
N LEU A 33 9.46 -9.36 26.54
CA LEU A 33 9.39 -8.62 27.81
C LEU A 33 8.26 -9.12 28.71
N LEU A 34 7.16 -9.50 28.08
CA LEU A 34 5.95 -9.94 28.76
C LEU A 34 5.74 -11.45 28.63
N ASN A 35 6.70 -12.16 28.02
CA ASN A 35 6.60 -13.60 27.69
C ASN A 35 5.32 -13.95 26.93
N VAL A 36 4.93 -13.10 25.97
CA VAL A 36 3.76 -13.33 25.11
C VAL A 36 4.24 -13.93 23.78
N ASP A 37 3.63 -15.03 23.36
CA ASP A 37 3.76 -15.61 22.02
C ASP A 37 2.38 -16.09 21.58
N GLU A 38 1.65 -15.20 20.92
CA GLU A 38 0.26 -15.40 20.56
C GLU A 38 0.04 -15.18 19.06
N SER A 39 -0.95 -15.87 18.51
CA SER A 39 -1.36 -15.70 17.12
C SER A 39 -2.86 -15.66 16.97
N VAL A 40 -3.35 -14.72 16.17
CA VAL A 40 -4.76 -14.63 15.77
C VAL A 40 -4.90 -14.98 14.30
N TYR A 41 -5.76 -15.95 14.03
CA TYR A 41 -6.05 -16.46 12.69
C TYR A 41 -7.49 -16.08 12.29
N ILE A 42 -7.66 -15.59 11.07
CA ILE A 42 -8.98 -15.33 10.50
C ILE A 42 -9.04 -15.78 9.02
N PRO A 43 -10.01 -16.62 8.62
CA PRO A 43 -10.27 -16.91 7.22
C PRO A 43 -11.01 -15.72 6.58
N ILE A 44 -10.65 -15.42 5.33
CA ILE A 44 -11.22 -14.33 4.53
C ILE A 44 -11.70 -14.94 3.21
N THR A 45 -12.99 -14.82 2.93
CA THR A 45 -13.58 -15.32 1.69
C THR A 45 -13.06 -14.56 0.46
N LYS A 46 -13.19 -15.13 -0.74
CA LYS A 46 -12.88 -14.43 -1.99
C LYS A 46 -13.60 -13.08 -2.12
N ALA A 47 -14.87 -13.02 -1.72
CA ALA A 47 -15.67 -11.80 -1.82
C ALA A 47 -15.12 -10.70 -0.89
N GLU A 48 -14.85 -11.03 0.37
CA GLU A 48 -14.23 -10.09 1.32
C GLU A 48 -12.85 -9.64 0.86
N PHE A 49 -12.04 -10.57 0.34
CA PHE A 49 -10.71 -10.23 -0.16
C PHE A 49 -10.77 -9.29 -1.38
N ALA A 50 -11.73 -9.48 -2.29
CA ALA A 50 -11.93 -8.58 -3.42
C ALA A 50 -12.32 -7.15 -2.97
N VAL A 51 -13.14 -7.04 -1.91
CA VAL A 51 -13.47 -5.74 -1.29
C VAL A 51 -12.21 -5.07 -0.73
N LEU A 52 -11.35 -5.81 -0.02
CA LEU A 52 -10.08 -5.28 0.51
C LEU A 52 -9.15 -4.80 -0.59
N ILE A 53 -9.00 -5.57 -1.68
CA ILE A 53 -8.16 -5.17 -2.82
C ILE A 53 -8.71 -3.90 -3.49
N SER A 54 -10.02 -3.80 -3.67
CA SER A 54 -10.65 -2.60 -4.20
C SER A 54 -10.39 -1.37 -3.31
N ALA A 55 -10.58 -1.52 -2.00
CA ALA A 55 -10.33 -0.46 -1.03
C ALA A 55 -8.84 -0.05 -0.99
N PHE A 56 -7.91 -1.00 -1.06
CA PHE A 56 -6.47 -0.71 -1.09
C PHE A 56 -6.07 0.03 -2.36
N ASN A 57 -6.55 -0.39 -3.53
CA ASN A 57 -6.28 0.32 -4.78
C ASN A 57 -6.84 1.74 -4.77
N PHE A 58 -8.03 1.93 -4.19
CA PHE A 58 -8.62 3.25 -4.03
C PHE A 58 -7.82 4.16 -3.09
N VAL A 59 -7.37 3.66 -1.94
CA VAL A 59 -6.69 4.48 -0.93
C VAL A 59 -5.22 4.75 -1.25
N LEU A 60 -4.56 3.92 -2.06
CA LEU A 60 -3.13 4.04 -2.37
C LEU A 60 -2.70 5.44 -2.86
N PRO A 61 -3.37 6.08 -3.85
CA PRO A 61 -3.04 7.44 -4.29
C PRO A 61 -3.17 8.49 -3.19
N HIS A 62 -4.07 8.29 -2.22
CA HIS A 62 -4.24 9.17 -1.08
C HIS A 62 -3.13 8.99 -0.05
N LEU A 63 -2.71 7.74 0.23
CA LEU A 63 -1.62 7.46 1.18
C LEU A 63 -0.26 8.00 0.70
N ILE A 64 -0.01 7.99 -0.61
CA ILE A 64 1.22 8.54 -1.20
C ILE A 64 1.13 10.05 -1.49
N GLY A 65 0.00 10.69 -1.19
CA GLY A 65 -0.21 12.13 -1.40
C GLY A 65 -0.47 12.57 -2.84
N TRP A 66 -0.50 11.64 -3.80
CA TRP A 66 -0.79 11.94 -5.22
C TRP A 66 -2.17 12.55 -5.43
N SER A 67 -3.14 12.23 -4.58
CA SER A 67 -4.46 12.89 -4.67
C SER A 67 -4.37 14.39 -4.43
N ALA A 68 -3.49 14.86 -3.55
CA ALA A 68 -3.29 16.29 -3.30
C ALA A 68 -2.64 16.97 -4.51
N PHE A 69 -1.66 16.30 -5.14
CA PHE A 69 -1.06 16.76 -6.39
C PHE A 69 -2.09 16.83 -7.53
N ALA A 70 -2.83 15.74 -7.77
CA ALA A 70 -3.84 15.68 -8.83
C ALA A 70 -4.91 16.79 -8.68
N ASN A 71 -5.36 17.04 -7.44
CA ASN A 71 -6.32 18.11 -7.14
C ASN A 71 -5.75 19.53 -7.28
N SER A 72 -4.42 19.68 -7.28
CA SER A 72 -3.75 20.97 -7.47
C SER A 72 -3.53 21.34 -8.94
N ILE A 73 -3.69 20.37 -9.86
CA ILE A 73 -3.62 20.62 -11.31
C ILE A 73 -4.85 21.46 -11.67
N LYS A 74 -4.62 22.75 -11.91
CA LYS A 74 -5.69 23.66 -12.27
C LYS A 74 -6.09 23.48 -13.75
N PRO A 75 -7.38 23.54 -14.09
CA PRO A 75 -7.85 23.35 -15.46
C PRO A 75 -7.38 24.44 -16.45
N GLU A 76 -6.93 25.60 -15.97
CA GLU A 76 -6.36 26.66 -16.80
C GLU A 76 -4.97 26.33 -17.39
N ASP A 77 -4.17 25.47 -16.72
CA ASP A 77 -2.85 25.06 -17.21
C ASP A 77 -2.95 23.97 -18.28
N SER A 78 -4.00 23.14 -18.24
CA SER A 78 -4.28 22.14 -19.28
C SER A 78 -4.86 22.76 -20.56
N ASN A 79 -5.56 23.89 -20.47
CA ASN A 79 -6.06 24.62 -21.66
C ASN A 79 -4.95 25.35 -22.45
N ARG A 80 -3.82 25.68 -21.82
CA ARG A 80 -2.65 26.24 -22.50
C ARG A 80 -1.87 25.21 -23.33
N LEU A 81 -2.00 23.92 -23.01
CA LEU A 81 -1.37 22.83 -23.77
C LEU A 81 -2.03 22.57 -25.13
N ASN A 82 -3.30 22.97 -25.31
CA ASN A 82 -4.08 22.62 -26.50
C ASN A 82 -3.90 23.60 -27.67
N ASN A 83 -3.28 24.77 -27.47
CA ASN A 83 -3.17 25.81 -28.51
C ASN A 83 -1.74 26.15 -28.94
N ALA A 84 -0.76 25.34 -28.54
CA ALA A 84 0.57 25.38 -29.13
C ALA A 84 1.08 23.93 -29.18
N SER A 85 1.39 23.47 -30.40
CA SER A 85 2.18 22.29 -30.77
C SER A 85 2.69 21.45 -29.58
N PRO A 86 2.40 20.13 -29.51
CA PRO A 86 2.79 19.33 -28.35
C PRO A 86 4.32 19.19 -28.34
N LYS A 87 5.01 20.03 -27.58
CA LYS A 87 6.40 19.78 -27.18
C LYS A 87 6.38 18.75 -26.05
N TYR A 88 5.97 17.54 -26.37
CA TYR A 88 6.24 16.39 -25.51
C TYR A 88 7.66 15.93 -25.83
N GLY A 89 8.58 16.05 -24.87
CA GLY A 89 9.87 15.37 -24.91
C GLY A 89 11.08 16.30 -24.76
N GLY A 90 11.66 16.32 -23.56
CA GLY A 90 13.08 16.62 -23.36
C GLY A 90 13.41 17.75 -22.38
N ASP A 91 12.48 18.62 -22.03
CA ASP A 91 12.75 19.76 -21.13
C ASP A 91 13.22 19.36 -19.73
N TYR A 92 12.80 18.19 -19.23
CA TYR A 92 13.26 17.64 -17.95
C TYR A 92 14.53 16.77 -18.05
N GLU A 93 15.04 16.51 -19.26
CA GLU A 93 16.17 15.58 -19.49
C GLU A 93 17.53 16.28 -19.60
N TRP A 94 17.56 17.59 -19.88
CA TRP A 94 18.79 18.32 -20.23
C TRP A 94 19.44 19.14 -19.11
N SER A 95 19.07 18.92 -17.85
CA SER A 95 19.75 19.54 -16.69
C SER A 95 20.73 18.57 -16.03
N ARG A 96 21.81 18.21 -16.74
CA ARG A 96 22.98 17.54 -16.15
C ARG A 96 24.06 18.55 -15.81
#